data_AF-A0AAV7AET5-F1
#
_entry.id   AF-A0AAV7AET5-F1
#
_cell.length_a   1.000
_cell.length_b   1.000
_cell.length_c   1.000
_cell.angle_alpha   90.00
_cell.angle_beta   90.00
_cell.angle_gamma   90.00
#
_symmetry.space_group_name_H-M   'P 1'
#
loop_
_entity.id
_entity.type
_entity.pdbx_description
1 polymer ?
#
loop_
_entity_poly.entity_id
_entity_poly.type
_entity_poly.pdbx_seq_one_letter_code
_entity_poly.pdbx_strand_id
1 'polypeptide(L)'
;MKIRSIRQGSALMSKEIKSLLTSDRVDDPTLDVQISRMLDVPHLYRNVYDTPFTIPNHLADPSHGLSDVLSRSGLISQLSQKILEFLEEKQICDFDQRELESVSSLLSSATNPNHKEEAGEGSSVTSREIHNVFKEAIRLLQDKGIVYLKSHKTGVYQV
;
A
#
# COMPACT_ATOMS: atom_id res chain seq x y z
N MET A 1 -0.51 28.92 -26.81
CA MET A 1 0.35 27.71 -26.82
C MET A 1 -0.54 26.50 -27.03
N LYS A 2 -0.29 25.70 -28.08
CA LYS A 2 -1.14 24.56 -28.47
C LYS A 2 -0.38 23.29 -28.13
N ILE A 3 -0.83 22.56 -27.12
CA ILE A 3 -0.19 21.33 -26.63
C ILE A 3 -0.40 20.25 -27.70
N ARG A 4 0.69 19.74 -28.31
CA ARG A 4 0.63 18.64 -29.29
C ARG A 4 0.38 17.33 -28.55
N SER A 5 -0.63 16.58 -28.98
CA SER A 5 -1.00 15.27 -28.43
C SER A 5 0.08 14.24 -28.75
N ILE A 6 0.63 13.61 -27.72
CA ILE A 6 1.58 12.50 -27.83
C ILE A 6 0.75 11.22 -28.01
N ARG A 7 0.74 10.63 -29.21
CA ARG A 7 0.24 9.25 -29.41
C ARG A 7 1.30 8.28 -28.89
N GLN A 8 0.97 7.46 -27.90
CA GLN A 8 1.83 6.37 -27.44
C GLN A 8 1.37 5.03 -28.03
N GLY A 9 2.28 4.28 -28.64
CA GLY A 9 2.07 2.90 -29.08
C GLY A 9 2.41 1.91 -27.95
N SER A 10 1.62 0.85 -27.81
CA SER A 10 1.88 -0.24 -26.86
C SER A 10 2.78 -1.31 -27.49
N ALA A 11 3.72 -1.84 -26.70
CA ALA A 11 4.60 -2.92 -27.13
C ALA A 11 3.92 -4.28 -26.88
N LEU A 12 3.62 -5.04 -27.94
CA LEU A 12 3.18 -6.44 -27.83
C LEU A 12 4.40 -7.36 -27.86
N MET A 13 4.53 -8.21 -26.82
CA MET A 13 5.63 -9.16 -26.68
C MET A 13 5.33 -10.43 -27.48
N SER A 14 5.90 -10.56 -28.68
CA SER A 14 6.06 -11.83 -29.37
C SER A 14 7.55 -12.20 -29.41
N LYS A 15 7.85 -13.51 -29.38
CA LYS A 15 9.20 -14.06 -29.21
C LYS A 15 10.22 -13.28 -30.08
N GLU A 16 11.13 -12.61 -29.37
CA GLU A 16 12.29 -11.83 -29.81
C GLU A 16 12.13 -10.59 -30.72
N ILE A 17 10.94 -10.19 -31.17
CA ILE A 17 10.77 -8.93 -31.92
C ILE A 17 9.58 -8.12 -31.39
N LYS A 18 9.88 -7.00 -30.70
CA LYS A 18 8.89 -5.97 -30.35
C LYS A 18 8.55 -5.16 -31.60
N SER A 19 7.47 -5.52 -32.29
CA SER A 19 6.91 -4.71 -33.37
C SER A 19 6.08 -3.56 -32.80
N LEU A 20 6.41 -2.31 -33.13
CA LEU A 20 5.57 -1.15 -32.84
C LEU A 20 4.47 -1.06 -33.91
N LEU A 21 3.20 -1.07 -33.49
CA LEU A 21 2.05 -1.16 -34.42
C LEU A 21 1.67 0.16 -35.12
N THR A 22 2.43 1.24 -34.93
CA THR A 22 2.09 2.57 -35.46
C THR A 22 3.22 3.09 -36.33
N SER A 23 3.02 3.10 -37.65
CA SER A 23 3.97 3.64 -38.63
C SER A 23 3.34 4.80 -39.40
N ASP A 24 3.28 5.97 -38.78
CA ASP A 24 2.96 7.20 -39.49
C ASP A 24 4.26 7.79 -40.05
N ARG A 25 4.25 8.21 -41.32
CA ARG A 25 5.39 8.89 -41.94
C ARG A 25 5.61 10.24 -41.26
N VAL A 26 6.85 10.51 -40.83
CA VAL A 26 7.25 11.80 -40.30
C VAL A 26 7.76 12.66 -41.45
N ASP A 27 7.13 13.81 -41.68
CA ASP A 27 7.58 14.81 -42.66
C ASP A 27 8.61 15.74 -42.00
N ASP A 28 9.90 15.45 -42.22
CA ASP A 28 11.03 16.17 -41.61
C ASP A 28 12.15 16.42 -42.65
N PRO A 29 11.89 17.29 -43.66
CA PRO A 29 12.83 17.50 -44.77
C PRO A 29 14.14 18.17 -44.37
N THR A 30 14.16 18.88 -43.23
CA THR A 30 15.33 19.59 -42.69
C THR A 30 16.04 18.81 -41.58
N LEU A 31 15.54 17.62 -41.22
CA LEU A 31 16.00 16.81 -40.07
C LEU A 31 15.85 17.49 -38.71
N ASP A 32 15.07 18.57 -38.62
CA ASP A 32 14.90 19.34 -37.39
C ASP A 32 14.25 18.47 -36.29
N VAL A 33 13.26 17.65 -36.63
CA VAL A 33 12.58 16.78 -35.66
C VAL A 33 13.53 15.69 -35.16
N GLN A 34 14.31 15.10 -36.06
CA GLN A 34 15.30 14.07 -35.69
C GLN A 34 16.42 14.66 -34.82
N ILE A 35 16.95 15.83 -35.18
CA ILE A 35 18.02 16.51 -34.42
C ILE A 35 17.52 16.90 -33.03
N SER A 36 16.34 17.53 -32.91
CA SER A 36 15.75 17.86 -31.60
C SER A 36 15.58 16.61 -30.74
N ARG A 37 15.06 15.50 -31.31
CA ARG A 37 14.91 14.25 -30.57
C ARG A 37 16.24 13.67 -30.09
N MET A 38 17.31 13.77 -30.88
CA MET A 38 18.65 13.30 -30.47
C MET A 38 19.22 14.10 -29.31
N LEU A 39 18.86 15.38 -29.17
CA LEU A 39 19.27 16.22 -28.05
C LEU A 39 18.38 16.01 -26.81
N ASP A 40 17.07 15.80 -27.02
CA ASP A 40 16.10 15.63 -25.94
C ASP A 40 16.23 14.28 -25.22
N VAL A 41 16.51 13.19 -25.96
CA VAL A 41 16.55 11.83 -25.41
C VAL A 41 17.58 11.69 -24.27
N PRO A 42 18.86 12.09 -24.43
CA PRO A 42 19.83 12.03 -23.33
C PRO A 42 19.41 12.84 -22.10
N HIS A 43 18.75 13.99 -22.31
CA HIS A 43 18.25 14.84 -21.22
C HIS A 43 17.11 14.16 -20.45
N LEU A 44 16.18 13.52 -21.16
CA LEU A 44 15.08 12.77 -20.55
C LEU A 44 15.58 11.57 -19.74
N TYR A 45 16.55 10.81 -20.25
CA TYR A 45 17.12 9.70 -19.49
C TYR A 45 17.75 10.19 -18.19
N ARG A 46 18.66 11.16 -18.28
CA ARG A 46 19.41 11.67 -17.12
C ARG A 46 18.51 12.26 -16.02
N ASN A 47 17.42 12.92 -16.39
CA ASN A 47 16.62 13.71 -15.45
C ASN A 47 15.30 13.05 -15.06
N VAL A 48 14.81 12.07 -15.82
CA VAL A 48 13.49 11.45 -15.59
C VAL A 48 13.60 9.93 -15.43
N TYR A 49 14.23 9.22 -16.38
CA TYR A 49 14.19 7.76 -16.37
C TYR A 49 15.27 7.11 -15.50
N ASP A 50 16.47 7.69 -15.46
CA ASP A 50 17.58 7.22 -14.63
C ASP A 50 17.43 7.68 -13.17
N THR A 51 16.63 8.72 -12.94
CA THR A 51 16.32 9.22 -11.61
C THR A 51 15.35 8.26 -10.94
N PRO A 52 15.70 7.68 -9.78
CA PRO A 52 14.75 6.85 -9.05
C PRO A 52 13.53 7.68 -8.67
N PHE A 53 12.34 7.07 -8.80
CA PHE A 53 11.11 7.68 -8.37
C PHE A 53 11.20 7.95 -6.85
N THR A 54 11.25 9.23 -6.50
CA THR A 54 11.29 9.68 -5.10
C THR A 54 9.90 10.20 -4.78
N ILE A 55 9.24 9.59 -3.79
CA ILE A 55 7.96 10.11 -3.28
C ILE A 55 8.28 11.45 -2.60
N PRO A 56 7.68 12.57 -3.03
CA PRO A 56 7.96 13.87 -2.45
C PRO A 56 7.75 13.87 -0.92
N ASN A 57 8.68 14.48 -0.18
CA ASN A 57 8.60 14.52 1.28
C ASN A 57 7.33 15.22 1.82
N HIS A 58 6.57 15.98 1.01
CA HIS A 58 5.27 16.54 1.39
C HIS A 58 4.09 15.55 1.24
N LEU A 59 4.29 14.43 0.53
CA LEU A 59 3.46 13.23 0.61
C LEU A 59 4.00 12.25 1.68
N ALA A 60 5.26 12.41 2.08
CA ALA A 60 5.83 11.80 3.28
C ALA A 60 5.68 12.70 4.53
N ASP A 61 5.02 13.86 4.42
CA ASP A 61 4.72 14.72 5.55
C ASP A 61 3.48 14.15 6.23
N PRO A 62 3.56 13.80 7.51
CA PRO A 62 2.50 13.16 8.27
C PRO A 62 1.38 14.16 8.67
N SER A 63 1.08 15.14 7.82
CA SER A 63 0.04 16.13 8.10
C SER A 63 -1.28 15.68 7.45
N HIS A 64 -2.04 14.93 8.25
CA HIS A 64 -3.49 14.72 8.19
C HIS A 64 -4.12 13.67 7.26
N GLY A 65 -3.43 13.11 6.25
CA GLY A 65 -4.03 12.07 5.39
C GLY A 65 -3.25 10.76 5.30
N LEU A 66 -1.99 10.83 4.86
CA LEU A 66 -1.10 9.66 4.75
C LEU A 66 -0.51 9.25 6.10
N SER A 67 -0.38 10.19 7.05
CA SER A 67 0.00 9.90 8.43
C SER A 67 -0.95 8.94 9.10
N ASP A 68 -2.26 9.15 8.94
CA ASP A 68 -3.25 8.32 9.60
C ASP A 68 -3.30 6.93 8.96
N VAL A 69 -3.12 6.83 7.64
CA VAL A 69 -3.00 5.53 6.94
C VAL A 69 -1.70 4.80 7.31
N LEU A 70 -0.57 5.50 7.40
CA LEU A 70 0.71 4.93 7.84
C LEU A 70 0.69 4.59 9.34
N SER A 71 0.04 5.41 10.16
CA SER A 71 -0.16 5.19 11.60
C SER A 71 -1.09 4.01 11.84
N ARG A 72 -2.16 3.89 11.06
CA ARG A 72 -3.08 2.75 11.11
C ARG A 72 -2.42 1.48 10.60
N SER A 73 -1.67 1.54 9.50
CA SER A 73 -0.90 0.39 8.99
C SER A 73 0.18 -0.05 9.99
N GLY A 74 0.89 0.91 10.59
CA GLY A 74 1.86 0.67 11.66
C GLY A 74 1.21 0.05 12.90
N LEU A 75 0.06 0.57 13.33
CA LEU A 75 -0.72 0.00 14.44
C LEU A 75 -1.20 -1.42 14.13
N ILE A 76 -1.70 -1.68 12.92
CA ILE A 76 -2.11 -3.03 12.49
C ILE A 76 -0.91 -3.98 12.49
N SER A 77 0.26 -3.54 12.00
CA SER A 77 1.49 -4.33 12.02
C SER A 77 1.94 -4.63 13.46
N GLN A 78 1.96 -3.62 14.33
CA GLN A 78 2.32 -3.76 15.74
C GLN A 78 1.36 -4.70 16.48
N LEU A 79 0.05 -4.56 16.25
CA LEU A 79 -0.96 -5.45 16.80
C LEU A 79 -0.77 -6.88 16.28
N SER A 80 -0.46 -7.06 14.99
CA SER A 80 -0.21 -8.40 14.42
C SER A 80 0.96 -9.10 15.10
N GLN A 81 2.03 -8.36 15.40
CA GLN A 81 3.17 -8.89 16.13
C GLN A 81 2.80 -9.23 17.58
N LYS A 82 2.02 -8.36 18.25
CA LYS A 82 1.56 -8.62 19.62
C LYS A 82 0.62 -9.82 19.73
N ILE A 83 -0.25 -10.02 18.73
CA ILE A 83 -1.10 -11.21 18.64
C ILE A 83 -0.21 -12.46 18.50
N LEU A 84 0.79 -12.41 17.62
CA LEU A 84 1.71 -13.53 17.45
C LEU A 84 2.45 -13.88 18.76
N GLU A 85 3.06 -12.89 19.41
CA GLU A 85 3.73 -13.05 20.71
C GLU A 85 2.78 -13.67 21.77
N PHE A 86 1.53 -13.23 21.80
CA PHE A 86 0.52 -13.74 22.73
C PHE A 86 0.15 -15.20 22.44
N LEU A 87 -0.03 -15.57 21.18
CA LEU A 87 -0.35 -16.94 20.78
C LEU A 87 0.78 -17.91 21.13
N GLU A 88 2.03 -17.50 20.92
CA GLU A 88 3.22 -18.27 21.27
C GLU A 88 3.38 -18.41 22.80
N GLU A 89 3.21 -17.31 23.55
CA GLU A 89 3.32 -17.30 25.01
C GLU A 89 2.27 -18.20 25.68
N LYS A 90 1.03 -18.15 25.18
CA LYS A 90 -0.09 -18.93 25.73
C LYS A 90 -0.25 -20.32 25.11
N GLN A 91 0.58 -20.68 24.12
CA GLN A 91 0.51 -21.95 23.39
C GLN A 91 -0.90 -22.22 22.81
N ILE A 92 -1.53 -21.17 22.29
CA ILE A 92 -2.88 -21.25 21.72
C ILE A 92 -2.78 -21.79 20.29
N CYS A 93 -3.49 -22.88 20.03
CA CYS A 93 -3.50 -23.53 18.72
C CYS A 93 -4.72 -23.12 17.87
N ASP A 94 -5.88 -22.89 18.51
CA ASP A 94 -7.13 -22.47 17.86
C ASP A 94 -7.67 -21.24 18.60
N PHE A 95 -8.16 -20.22 17.88
CA PHE A 95 -8.72 -19.01 18.49
C PHE A 95 -9.82 -18.37 17.64
N ASP A 96 -10.72 -17.62 18.30
CA ASP A 96 -11.63 -16.67 17.65
C ASP A 96 -11.07 -15.24 17.79
N GLN A 97 -11.34 -14.38 16.79
CA GLN A 97 -11.08 -12.96 16.89
C GLN A 97 -11.72 -12.32 18.15
N ARG A 98 -12.92 -12.76 18.56
CA ARG A 98 -13.59 -12.24 19.76
C ARG A 98 -12.82 -12.52 21.05
N GLU A 99 -12.11 -13.64 21.10
CA GLU A 99 -11.28 -13.99 22.25
C GLU A 99 -10.09 -13.02 22.35
N LEU A 100 -9.47 -12.68 21.23
CA LEU A 100 -8.39 -11.69 21.18
C LEU A 100 -8.88 -10.27 21.53
N GLU A 101 -10.08 -9.88 21.09
CA GLU A 101 -10.71 -8.59 21.44
C GLU A 101 -11.00 -8.46 22.94
N SER A 102 -11.16 -9.58 23.66
CA SER A 102 -11.41 -9.59 25.11
C SER A 102 -10.15 -9.35 25.96
N VAL A 103 -8.97 -9.47 25.36
CA VAL A 103 -7.69 -9.31 26.04
C VAL A 103 -7.33 -7.82 26.14
N SER A 104 -7.30 -7.30 27.37
CA SER A 104 -7.06 -5.88 27.64
C SER A 104 -5.75 -5.34 27.06
N SER A 105 -4.66 -6.13 27.08
CA SER A 105 -3.36 -5.73 26.53
C SER A 105 -3.38 -5.55 25.00
N LEU A 106 -4.07 -6.45 24.29
CA LEU A 106 -4.25 -6.37 22.85
C LEU A 106 -5.20 -5.22 22.49
N LEU A 107 -6.27 -5.03 23.27
CA LEU A 107 -7.23 -3.94 23.08
C LEU A 107 -6.58 -2.55 23.24
N SER A 108 -5.71 -2.39 24.25
CA SER A 108 -4.92 -1.17 24.42
C SER A 108 -3.99 -0.91 23.23
N SER A 109 -3.45 -1.95 22.61
CA SER A 109 -2.59 -1.84 21.42
C SER A 109 -3.38 -1.49 20.16
N ALA A 110 -4.66 -1.90 20.08
CA ALA A 110 -5.55 -1.60 18.96
C ALA A 110 -6.16 -0.18 19.02
N THR A 111 -6.11 0.48 20.18
CA THR A 111 -6.71 1.79 20.41
C THR A 111 -5.63 2.88 20.28
N ASN A 112 -5.61 3.58 19.15
CA ASN A 112 -4.62 4.63 18.87
C ASN A 112 -4.76 5.81 19.87
N PRO A 113 -3.66 6.29 20.51
CA PRO A 113 -3.70 7.45 21.39
C PRO A 113 -3.90 8.78 20.65
N ASN A 114 -3.61 8.83 19.33
CA ASN A 114 -3.65 10.06 18.53
C ASN A 114 -5.07 10.50 18.11
N HIS A 115 -6.13 9.76 18.46
CA HIS A 115 -7.52 10.17 18.20
C HIS A 115 -8.10 11.14 19.26
N LYS A 116 -7.27 11.70 20.15
CA LYS A 116 -7.76 12.49 21.29
C LYS A 116 -7.84 14.00 21.10
N GLU A 117 -7.37 14.56 19.99
CA GLU A 117 -7.34 16.01 19.83
C GLU A 117 -8.03 16.42 18.53
N GLU A 118 -8.99 17.34 18.67
CA GLU A 118 -9.81 17.98 17.62
C GLU A 118 -11.21 17.42 17.34
N ALA A 119 -12.02 17.29 18.39
CA ALA A 119 -13.40 17.80 18.43
C ALA A 119 -13.98 17.50 19.82
N GLY A 120 -14.81 18.41 20.34
CA GLY A 120 -15.41 18.29 21.67
C GLY A 120 -16.00 16.91 21.96
N GLU A 121 -15.75 16.43 23.18
CA GLU A 121 -16.58 15.49 23.95
C GLU A 121 -17.33 14.44 23.11
N GLY A 122 -16.65 13.38 22.65
CA GLY A 122 -17.36 12.21 22.09
C GLY A 122 -16.64 11.27 21.11
N SER A 123 -15.38 11.47 20.73
CA SER A 123 -14.68 10.56 19.80
C SER A 123 -14.10 9.32 20.51
N SER A 124 -14.97 8.48 21.08
CA SER A 124 -14.58 7.10 21.44
C SER A 124 -14.34 6.31 20.15
N VAL A 125 -13.18 5.69 20.00
CA VAL A 125 -12.96 4.67 18.96
C VAL A 125 -14.13 3.69 19.02
N THR A 126 -14.80 3.48 17.90
CA THR A 126 -15.99 2.64 17.85
C THR A 126 -15.58 1.18 17.97
N SER A 127 -16.41 0.36 18.62
CA SER A 127 -16.21 -1.09 18.67
C SER A 127 -16.03 -1.72 17.28
N ARG A 128 -16.64 -1.10 16.26
CA ARG A 128 -16.50 -1.48 14.85
C ARG A 128 -15.10 -1.21 14.30
N GLU A 129 -14.49 -0.08 14.64
CA GLU A 129 -13.12 0.23 14.23
C GLU A 129 -12.12 -0.72 14.86
N ILE A 130 -12.26 -0.99 16.16
CA ILE A 130 -11.44 -1.97 16.88
C ILE A 130 -11.56 -3.34 16.21
N HIS A 131 -12.80 -3.80 15.98
CA HIS A 131 -13.05 -5.07 15.30
C HIS A 131 -12.38 -5.15 13.92
N ASN A 132 -12.41 -4.06 13.14
CA ASN A 132 -11.74 -4.03 11.84
C ASN A 132 -10.21 -4.05 11.96
N VAL A 133 -9.65 -3.37 12.95
CA VAL A 133 -8.19 -3.37 13.21
C VAL A 133 -7.70 -4.78 13.55
N PHE A 134 -8.39 -5.50 14.43
CA PHE A 134 -8.07 -6.90 14.74
C PHE A 134 -8.17 -7.80 13.51
N LYS A 135 -9.24 -7.64 12.71
CA LYS A 135 -9.44 -8.41 11.49
C LYS A 135 -8.29 -8.24 10.50
N GLU A 136 -7.84 -7.00 10.26
CA GLU A 136 -6.71 -6.74 9.37
C GLU A 136 -5.38 -7.25 9.95
N ALA A 137 -5.18 -7.17 11.27
CA ALA A 137 -3.98 -7.70 11.91
C ALA A 137 -3.89 -9.23 11.80
N ILE A 138 -5.00 -9.94 11.98
CA ILE A 138 -5.08 -11.40 11.76
C ILE A 138 -4.84 -11.72 10.29
N ARG A 139 -5.40 -10.92 9.37
CA ARG A 139 -5.16 -11.10 7.93
C ARG A 139 -3.68 -10.99 7.56
N LEU A 140 -2.92 -10.08 8.17
CA LEU A 140 -1.46 -10.03 7.97
C LEU A 140 -0.74 -11.31 8.43
N LEU A 141 -1.22 -11.96 9.49
CA LEU A 141 -0.68 -13.25 9.92
C LEU A 141 -1.06 -14.38 8.94
N GLN A 142 -2.25 -14.30 8.33
CA GLN A 142 -2.67 -15.22 7.27
C GLN A 142 -1.84 -15.06 6.00
N ASP A 143 -1.59 -13.82 5.56
CA ASP A 143 -0.78 -13.54 4.38
C ASP A 143 0.68 -14.03 4.55
N LYS A 144 1.17 -14.07 5.80
CA LYS A 144 2.47 -14.67 6.16
C LYS A 144 2.45 -16.20 6.27
N GLY A 145 1.27 -16.82 6.22
CA GLY A 145 1.10 -18.27 6.39
C GLY A 145 1.29 -18.77 7.82
N ILE A 146 1.18 -17.88 8.82
CA ILE A 146 1.33 -18.23 10.25
C ILE A 146 0.00 -18.70 10.84
N VAL A 147 -1.12 -18.18 10.36
CA VAL A 147 -2.45 -18.61 10.81
C VAL A 147 -3.34 -18.87 9.61
N TYR A 148 -4.29 -19.79 9.73
CA TYR A 148 -5.26 -20.10 8.68
C TYR A 148 -6.65 -20.26 9.25
N LEU A 149 -7.66 -20.00 8.43
CA LEU A 149 -9.05 -20.15 8.85
C LEU A 149 -9.44 -21.63 8.74
N LYS A 150 -9.76 -22.26 9.88
CA LYS A 150 -10.10 -23.69 9.96
C LYS A 150 -11.39 -24.02 9.21
N SER A 151 -12.37 -23.11 9.27
CA SER A 151 -13.60 -23.19 8.49
C SER A 151 -14.27 -21.82 8.40
N HIS A 152 -14.74 -21.46 7.19
CA HIS A 152 -15.51 -20.24 6.96
C HIS A 152 -16.83 -20.18 7.73
N LYS A 153 -17.34 -21.33 8.22
CA LYS A 153 -18.60 -21.40 8.95
C LYS A 153 -18.45 -21.08 10.44
N THR A 154 -17.29 -21.39 11.02
CA THR A 154 -17.04 -21.25 12.46
C THR A 154 -16.32 -19.95 12.80
N GLY A 155 -15.60 -19.34 11.86
CA GLY A 155 -14.83 -18.12 12.13
C GLY A 155 -13.59 -18.35 13.00
N VAL A 156 -13.21 -19.62 13.22
CA VAL A 156 -12.08 -20.01 14.07
C VAL A 156 -10.80 -20.07 13.24
N TYR A 157 -9.76 -19.43 13.75
CA TYR A 157 -8.40 -19.44 13.21
C TYR A 157 -7.56 -20.49 13.92
N GLN A 158 -6.61 -21.05 13.18
CA GLN A 158 -5.64 -22.02 13.68
C GLN A 158 -4.22 -21.50 13.36
N VAL A 159 -3.30 -21.66 14.31
CA VAL A 159 -1.86 -21.36 14.15
C VAL A 159 -1.17 -22.55 13.48
#